data_AF-A0A6V7JPC9-F1
#
_entry.id   AF-A0A6V7JPC9-F1
#
_cell.length_a   1.000
_cell.length_b   1.000
_cell.length_c   1.000
_cell.angle_alpha   90.00
_cell.angle_beta   90.00
_cell.angle_gamma   90.00
#
_symmetry.space_group_name_H-M   'P 1'
#
loop_
_entity.id
_entity.type
_entity.pdbx_description
1 polymer ?
#
loop_
_entity_poly.entity_id
_entity_poly.type
_entity_poly.pdbx_seq_one_letter_code
_entity_poly.pdbx_strand_id
1 'polypeptide(L)'
;QVLEDMELLSAFSTILHVPNLSTPDHLLSVLEEAEIFTKEELTSLHAKLQGKRVFIGIKKLLGLIDMARQVEPSYRVPKFLSKLEEEGGLE
;
A
#
# COMPACT_ATOMS: atom_id res chain seq x y z
N GLN A 1 21.11 -1.51 6.63
CA GLN A 1 22.06 -2.30 7.42
C GLN A 1 22.88 -3.28 6.61
N VAL A 2 22.40 -4.46 6.18
CA VAL A 2 23.29 -5.52 5.62
C VAL A 2 24.34 -5.05 4.60
N LEU A 3 23.97 -4.30 3.54
CA LEU A 3 24.94 -3.83 2.52
C LEU A 3 25.90 -2.74 3.03
N GLU A 4 25.48 -1.98 4.03
CA GLU A 4 26.29 -0.95 4.70
C GLU A 4 27.30 -1.62 5.64
N ASP A 5 26.84 -2.61 6.42
CA ASP A 5 27.68 -3.40 7.34
C ASP A 5 28.72 -4.24 6.60
N MET A 6 28.47 -4.58 5.33
CA MET A 6 29.41 -5.28 4.43
C MET A 6 30.32 -4.31 3.64
N GLU A 7 30.24 -3.00 3.88
CA GLU A 7 30.94 -1.93 3.14
C GLU A 7 30.69 -1.91 1.62
N LEU A 8 29.70 -2.67 1.13
CA LEU A 8 29.38 -2.83 -0.29
C LEU A 8 28.78 -1.56 -0.90
N LEU A 9 28.15 -0.72 -0.07
CA LEU A 9 27.60 0.56 -0.52
C LEU A 9 28.66 1.47 -1.15
N SER A 10 29.92 1.37 -0.72
CA SER A 10 31.04 2.14 -1.27
C SER A 10 31.41 1.77 -2.71
N ALA A 11 31.02 0.58 -3.18
CA ALA A 11 31.25 0.13 -4.56
C ALA A 11 30.25 0.73 -5.56
N PHE A 12 29.14 1.29 -5.08
CA PHE A 12 28.14 1.94 -5.94
C PHE A 12 28.41 3.43 -6.07
N SER A 13 28.28 3.97 -7.28
CA SER A 13 28.51 5.40 -7.54
C SER A 13 27.44 6.31 -6.92
N THR A 14 26.21 5.81 -6.74
CA THR A 14 25.09 6.57 -6.17
C THR A 14 24.04 5.61 -5.62
N ILE A 15 23.34 6.04 -4.57
CA ILE A 15 22.25 5.30 -3.95
C ILE A 15 20.98 6.13 -4.06
N LEU A 16 19.93 5.53 -4.63
CA LEU A 16 18.60 6.12 -4.68
C LEU A 16 17.67 5.32 -3.77
N HIS A 17 17.14 5.98 -2.74
CA HIS A 17 16.18 5.36 -1.84
C HIS A 17 14.79 5.36 -2.49
N VAL A 18 14.18 4.18 -2.60
CA VAL A 18 12.78 4.03 -3.05
C VAL A 18 11.92 3.74 -1.82
N PRO A 19 11.22 4.74 -1.26
CA PRO A 19 10.42 4.55 -0.06
C PRO A 19 9.13 3.76 -0.34
N ASN A 20 8.56 3.17 0.71
CA ASN A 20 7.18 2.68 0.69
C ASN A 20 6.18 3.83 0.62
N LEU A 21 4.94 3.51 0.22
CA LEU A 21 3.81 4.43 0.34
C LEU A 21 3.53 4.66 1.82
N SER A 22 3.48 5.92 2.23
CA SER A 22 3.47 6.34 3.64
C SER A 22 2.24 7.14 4.07
N THR A 23 1.38 7.53 3.13
CA THR A 23 0.18 8.34 3.39
C THR A 23 -1.07 7.67 2.81
N PRO A 24 -2.27 7.95 3.38
CA PRO A 24 -3.54 7.56 2.77
C PRO A 24 -3.68 8.03 1.32
N ASP A 25 -3.23 9.24 0.99
CA ASP A 25 -3.33 9.81 -0.36
C ASP A 25 -2.49 9.04 -1.38
N HIS A 26 -1.28 8.61 -1.02
CA HIS A 26 -0.45 7.75 -1.87
C HIS A 26 -1.14 6.41 -2.15
N LEU A 27 -1.76 5.82 -1.13
CA LEU A 27 -2.51 4.56 -1.28
C LEU A 27 -3.71 4.75 -2.22
N LEU A 28 -4.52 5.79 -2.00
CA LEU A 28 -5.71 6.07 -2.80
C LEU A 28 -5.37 6.37 -4.26
N SER A 29 -4.28 7.10 -4.52
CA SER A 29 -3.82 7.37 -5.89
C SER A 29 -3.57 6.07 -6.67
N VAL A 30 -2.98 5.05 -6.02
CA VAL A 30 -2.77 3.74 -6.65
C VAL A 30 -4.09 2.99 -6.85
N LEU A 31 -5.03 3.11 -5.92
CA LEU A 31 -6.33 2.43 -6.00
C LEU A 31 -7.23 3.03 -7.08
N GLU A 32 -7.13 4.34 -7.31
CA GLU A 32 -7.78 5.05 -8.41
C GLU A 32 -7.29 4.53 -9.77
N GLU A 33 -5.98 4.45 -9.96
CA GLU A 33 -5.36 3.91 -11.18
C GLU A 33 -5.67 2.42 -11.41
N ALA A 34 -5.93 1.65 -10.35
CA ALA A 34 -6.26 0.24 -10.46
C ALA A 34 -7.69 -0.03 -10.95
N GLU A 35 -8.58 0.97 -10.86
CA GLU A 35 -9.99 0.95 -11.29
C GLU A 35 -10.83 -0.23 -10.75
N ILE A 36 -10.56 -0.69 -9.53
CA ILE A 36 -11.32 -1.79 -8.88
C ILE A 36 -12.43 -1.26 -8.00
N PHE A 37 -12.14 -0.17 -7.29
CA PHE A 37 -13.03 0.41 -6.29
C PHE A 37 -13.92 1.48 -6.94
N THR A 38 -15.19 1.53 -6.56
CA THR A 38 -16.06 2.64 -6.97
C THR A 38 -15.69 3.93 -6.26
N LYS A 39 -16.21 5.07 -6.73
CA LYS A 39 -15.97 6.37 -6.08
C LYS A 39 -16.46 6.38 -4.62
N GLU A 40 -17.58 5.72 -4.35
CA GLU A 40 -18.14 5.56 -3.02
C GLU A 40 -17.24 4.70 -2.12
N GLU A 41 -16.69 3.61 -2.67
CA GLU A 41 -15.74 2.75 -1.97
C GLU A 41 -14.43 3.48 -1.66
N LEU A 42 -13.90 4.26 -2.61
CA LEU A 42 -12.70 5.10 -2.41
C LEU A 42 -12.94 6.18 -1.35
N THR A 43 -14.10 6.82 -1.37
CA THR A 43 -14.48 7.80 -0.33
C THR A 43 -14.57 7.15 1.05
N SER A 44 -15.16 5.95 1.13
CA SER A 44 -15.23 5.15 2.36
C SER A 44 -13.85 4.74 2.87
N LEU A 45 -12.96 4.31 1.96
CA LEU A 45 -11.57 4.00 2.28
C LEU A 45 -10.84 5.23 2.82
N HIS A 46 -10.92 6.37 2.14
CA HIS A 46 -10.30 7.61 2.60
C HIS A 46 -10.75 7.97 4.02
N ALA A 47 -12.05 7.96 4.29
CA ALA A 47 -12.58 8.23 5.63
C ALA A 47 -12.08 7.24 6.70
N LYS A 48 -11.90 5.96 6.36
CA LYS A 48 -11.39 4.93 7.28
C LYS A 48 -9.88 4.95 7.49
N LEU A 49 -9.14 5.55 6.56
CA LEU A 49 -7.68 5.70 6.60
C LEU A 49 -7.25 7.02 7.24
N GLN A 50 -8.17 7.98 7.41
CA GLN A 50 -7.89 9.25 8.08
C GLN A 50 -7.30 9.03 9.49
N GLY A 51 -6.18 9.68 9.76
CA GLY A 51 -5.46 9.57 11.03
C GLY A 51 -4.61 8.30 11.22
N LYS A 52 -4.64 7.36 10.26
CA LYS A 52 -3.82 6.14 10.29
C LYS A 52 -2.50 6.33 9.53
N ARG A 53 -1.47 5.60 9.94
CA ARG A 53 -0.20 5.54 9.20
C ARG A 53 -0.26 4.41 8.18
N VAL A 54 0.17 4.71 6.96
CA VAL A 54 0.33 3.72 5.91
C VAL A 54 1.80 3.37 5.79
N PHE A 55 2.11 2.10 5.54
CA PHE A 55 3.48 1.67 5.23
C PHE A 55 3.46 0.43 4.34
N ILE A 56 3.33 0.61 3.03
CA ILE A 56 3.26 -0.53 2.10
C ILE A 56 4.06 -0.29 0.82
N GLY A 57 4.80 -1.31 0.40
CA GLY A 57 5.48 -1.32 -0.89
C GLY A 57 4.50 -1.60 -2.04
N ILE A 58 4.69 -0.94 -3.18
CA ILE A 58 3.77 -0.99 -4.32
C ILE A 58 3.46 -2.42 -4.79
N LYS A 59 4.46 -3.31 -4.86
CA LYS A 59 4.27 -4.71 -5.27
C LYS A 59 3.30 -5.46 -4.34
N LYS A 60 3.41 -5.22 -3.03
CA LYS A 60 2.55 -5.86 -2.03
C LYS A 60 1.12 -5.34 -2.13
N LEU A 61 0.97 -4.03 -2.33
CA LEU A 61 -0.32 -3.40 -2.58
C LEU A 61 -1.02 -3.96 -3.82
N LEU A 62 -0.30 -4.14 -4.93
CA LEU A 62 -0.86 -4.76 -6.14
C LEU A 62 -1.39 -6.19 -5.87
N GLY A 63 -0.70 -6.96 -5.03
CA GLY A 63 -1.21 -8.26 -4.58
C GLY A 63 -2.51 -8.17 -3.77
N LEU A 64 -2.65 -7.17 -2.90
CA LEU A 64 -3.89 -6.92 -2.15
C LEU A 64 -5.05 -6.51 -3.08
N ILE A 65 -4.74 -5.68 -4.07
CA ILE A 65 -5.62 -5.24 -5.15
C ILE A 65 -6.13 -6.44 -5.96
N ASP A 66 -5.24 -7.34 -6.37
CA ASP A 66 -5.61 -8.55 -7.12
C ASP A 66 -6.51 -9.50 -6.31
N MET A 67 -6.28 -9.60 -5.00
CA MET A 67 -7.20 -10.31 -4.11
C MET A 67 -8.56 -9.61 -4.03
N ALA A 68 -8.59 -8.27 -3.92
CA ALA A 68 -9.83 -7.50 -3.83
C ALA A 68 -10.71 -7.62 -5.09
N ARG A 69 -10.12 -7.86 -6.28
CA ARG A 69 -10.89 -8.15 -7.51
C ARG A 69 -11.77 -9.39 -7.40
N GLN A 70 -11.39 -10.34 -6.55
CA GLN A 70 -12.08 -11.62 -6.38
C GLN A 70 -13.08 -11.61 -5.23
N VAL A 71 -13.21 -10.48 -4.52
CA VAL A 71 -14.14 -10.31 -3.40
C VAL A 71 -15.44 -9.68 -3.90
N GLU A 72 -16.57 -10.20 -3.42
CA GLU A 72 -17.89 -9.62 -3.68
C GLU A 72 -17.92 -8.13 -3.27
N PRO A 73 -18.53 -7.23 -4.06
CA PRO A 73 -18.50 -5.78 -3.79
C PRO A 73 -18.91 -5.39 -2.37
N SER A 74 -19.90 -6.06 -1.80
CA SER A 74 -20.39 -5.84 -0.43
C SER A 74 -19.33 -6.06 0.66
N TYR A 75 -18.33 -6.91 0.41
CA TYR A 75 -17.26 -7.26 1.35
C TYR A 75 -15.88 -6.73 0.96
N ARG A 76 -15.75 -6.10 -0.21
CA ARG A 76 -14.44 -5.72 -0.78
C ARG A 76 -13.66 -4.76 0.11
N VAL A 77 -14.25 -3.62 0.45
CA VAL A 77 -13.62 -2.60 1.31
C VAL A 77 -13.20 -3.14 2.67
N PRO A 78 -14.08 -3.80 3.46
CA PRO A 78 -13.68 -4.32 4.77
C PRO A 78 -12.64 -5.44 4.66
N LYS A 79 -12.72 -6.30 3.63
CA LYS A 79 -11.71 -7.34 3.41
C LYS A 79 -10.35 -6.77 3.03
N PHE A 80 -10.33 -5.76 2.16
CA PHE A 80 -9.11 -5.08 1.76
C PHE A 80 -8.42 -4.42 2.96
N LEU A 81 -9.16 -3.68 3.79
CA LEU A 81 -8.61 -3.03 4.98
C LEU A 81 -8.07 -4.05 6.00
N SER A 82 -8.82 -5.12 6.26
CA SER A 82 -8.38 -6.21 7.12
C SER A 82 -7.07 -6.83 6.62
N LYS A 83 -6.94 -7.05 5.30
CA LYS A 83 -5.70 -7.57 4.72
C LYS A 83 -4.55 -6.57 4.74
N LEU A 84 -4.84 -5.29 4.56
CA LEU A 84 -3.83 -4.24 4.67
C LEU A 84 -3.26 -4.16 6.10
N GLU A 85 -4.11 -4.30 7.12
CA GLU A 85 -3.70 -4.35 8.54
C GLU A 85 -2.91 -5.63 8.85
N GLU A 86 -3.39 -6.81 8.44
CA GLU A 86 -2.68 -8.10 8.63
C GLU A 86 -1.26 -8.10 8.04
N GLU A 87 -1.09 -7.40 6.91
CA GLU A 87 0.18 -7.30 6.20
C GLU A 87 1.09 -6.17 6.72
N GLY A 88 0.70 -5.49 7.82
CA GLY A 88 1.44 -4.39 8.43
C GLY A 88 1.45 -3.09 7.60
N GLY A 89 0.54 -2.99 6.63
CA GLY A 89 0.44 -1.83 5.73
C GLY A 89 -0.33 -0.66 6.33
N LEU A 90 -1.00 -0.86 7.46
CA LEU A 90 -1.83 0.14 8.14
C LEU A 90 -1.69 -0.01 9.66
N GLU A 91 -1.37 1.10 10.33
CA GLU A 91 -1.29 1.25 11.80
C GLU A 91 -2.18 2.40 12.29
#